data_AF-A0A9D6H9Y7-F1
#
_entry.id   AF-A0A9D6H9Y7-F1
#
_cell.length_a   1.000
_cell.length_b   1.000
_cell.length_c   1.000
_cell.angle_alpha   90.00
_cell.angle_beta   90.00
_cell.angle_gamma   90.00
#
_symmetry.space_group_name_H-M   'P 1'
#
loop_
_entity.id
_entity.type
_entity.pdbx_description
1 polymer ?
#
loop_
_entity_poly.entity_id
_entity_poly.type
_entity_poly.pdbx_seq_one_letter_code
_entity_poly.pdbx_strand_id
1 'polypeptide(L)'
;MALTIECIADPAAGRVVDHPLPLEDGAQECDLWLDCLPGAQAVEAAIKQDGALVALAEVATRPEEPVHLHLRRLPDARWQIRSERVVHTLPLEARDGRRLLRRHDGEPLQIFFLVDATARRVSAEGDGFEVEPLLSPAHSAPWDDCVAALVSFAAGLVAKHPSWRMAALAYGDTSDDLEDVTRELRPRWAVYPERPDDRRPQRGDLDLLHRSLAAIPPTPGGDFVDALAEGMQACADAAMNEPGRKVLVIFGDSPGHEISHDVPPFADAQLRSCDVDEQAARLFELGFEVVTVYNDRGDVDPQGLAFKTTEWNRYLDFARRQYARLASIPGWAFQRSRFDPAEAARRLLERPVVIGRGACPGILRP
;
A
#
# COMPACT_ATOMS: atom_id res chain seq x y z
N MET A 1 19.22 34.24 -16.51
CA MET A 1 17.94 33.53 -16.30
C MET A 1 18.24 32.45 -15.28
N ALA A 2 17.45 32.37 -14.21
CA ALA A 2 17.68 31.39 -13.16
C ALA A 2 16.94 30.09 -13.52
N LEU A 3 17.71 29.02 -13.69
CA LEU A 3 17.17 27.67 -13.91
C LEU A 3 17.26 26.89 -12.60
N THR A 4 16.15 26.24 -12.24
CA THR A 4 16.04 25.52 -10.98
C THR A 4 15.38 24.17 -11.20
N ILE A 5 15.64 23.23 -10.29
CA ILE A 5 14.91 21.97 -10.16
C ILE A 5 14.17 21.97 -8.83
N GLU A 6 12.95 21.45 -8.80
CA GLU A 6 12.29 21.18 -7.53
C GLU A 6 12.84 19.95 -6.84
N CYS A 7 13.26 20.11 -5.59
CA CYS A 7 13.75 19.01 -4.76
C CYS A 7 13.33 19.18 -3.30
N ILE A 8 13.47 18.11 -2.54
CA ILE A 8 13.26 18.09 -1.09
C ILE A 8 14.53 18.64 -0.42
N ALA A 9 14.41 19.80 0.23
CA ALA A 9 15.51 20.41 0.98
C ALA A 9 15.48 20.08 2.48
N ASP A 10 14.33 19.72 3.02
CA ASP A 10 14.20 19.19 4.37
C ASP A 10 13.36 17.92 4.32
N PRO A 11 14.00 16.74 4.31
CA PRO A 11 13.31 15.46 4.28
C PRO A 11 12.41 15.22 5.49
N ALA A 12 12.74 15.77 6.67
CA ALA A 12 11.93 15.60 7.88
C ALA A 12 10.63 16.40 7.80
N ALA A 13 10.70 17.65 7.30
CA ALA A 13 9.53 18.50 7.12
C ALA A 13 8.77 18.27 5.79
N GLY A 14 9.37 17.53 4.85
CA GLY A 14 8.86 17.43 3.48
C GLY A 14 8.83 18.79 2.78
N ARG A 15 9.82 19.64 3.04
CA ARG A 15 9.90 20.98 2.45
C ARG A 15 10.52 20.89 1.06
N VAL A 16 9.72 21.22 0.05
CA VAL A 16 10.16 21.34 -1.34
C VAL A 16 10.65 22.75 -1.62
N VAL A 17 11.76 22.88 -2.34
CA VAL A 17 12.32 24.16 -2.79
C VAL A 17 12.70 24.09 -4.26
N ASP A 18 12.85 25.26 -4.87
CA ASP A 18 13.52 25.41 -6.15
C ASP A 18 15.03 25.54 -5.91
N HIS A 19 15.81 24.54 -6.31
CA HIS A 19 17.27 24.54 -6.18
C HIS A 19 17.92 24.97 -7.51
N PRO A 20 18.84 25.94 -7.51
CA PRO A 20 19.57 26.32 -8.73
C PRO A 20 20.27 25.13 -9.38
N LEU A 21 20.15 25.01 -10.71
CA LEU A 21 20.91 24.01 -11.46
C LEU A 21 22.40 24.39 -11.51
N PRO A 22 23.33 23.43 -11.40
CA PRO A 22 24.78 23.69 -11.39
C PRO A 22 25.30 23.92 -12.82
N LEU A 23 24.78 24.95 -13.50
CA LEU A 23 25.20 25.35 -14.84
C LEU A 23 26.28 26.43 -14.72
N GLU A 24 27.42 26.21 -15.37
CA GLU A 24 28.40 27.28 -15.61
C GLU A 24 27.83 28.35 -16.57
N ASP A 25 28.38 29.56 -16.55
CA ASP A 25 27.91 30.64 -17.42
C ASP A 25 27.99 30.23 -18.91
N GLY A 26 26.82 30.13 -19.54
CA GLY A 26 26.69 29.73 -20.94
C GLY A 26 26.65 28.20 -21.19
N ALA A 27 26.78 27.38 -20.14
CA ALA A 27 26.62 25.93 -20.25
C ALA A 27 25.19 25.56 -20.68
N GLN A 28 25.09 24.54 -21.53
CA GLN A 28 23.82 24.03 -22.05
C GLN A 28 23.44 22.67 -21.45
N GLU A 29 24.27 22.14 -20.55
CA GLU A 29 24.07 20.83 -19.94
C GLU A 29 24.61 20.80 -18.51
N CYS A 30 23.98 19.98 -17.67
CA CYS A 30 24.45 19.69 -16.33
C CYS A 30 23.98 18.31 -15.88
N ASP A 31 24.71 17.74 -14.93
CA ASP A 31 24.37 16.49 -14.26
C ASP A 31 23.99 16.75 -12.81
N LEU A 32 23.03 15.97 -12.31
CA LEU A 32 22.64 16.00 -10.90
C LEU A 32 22.16 14.63 -10.44
N TRP A 33 22.25 14.42 -9.14
CA TRP A 33 21.89 13.15 -8.50
C TRP A 33 20.79 13.39 -7.47
N LEU A 34 19.72 12.62 -7.55
CA LEU A 34 18.58 12.71 -6.64
C LEU A 34 18.40 11.40 -5.89
N ASP A 35 18.31 11.48 -4.56
CA ASP A 35 17.85 10.39 -3.73
C ASP A 35 16.32 10.29 -3.79
N CYS A 36 15.84 9.06 -3.86
CA CYS A 36 14.41 8.76 -3.85
C CYS A 36 13.86 8.85 -2.43
N LEU A 37 12.63 9.37 -2.30
CA LEU A 37 11.92 9.26 -1.03
C LEU A 37 11.50 7.81 -0.78
N PRO A 38 11.46 7.34 0.49
CA PRO A 38 10.85 6.06 0.82
C PRO A 38 9.41 5.99 0.29
N GLY A 39 9.06 4.87 -0.35
CA GLY A 39 7.72 4.66 -0.95
C GLY A 39 7.55 5.21 -2.38
N ALA A 40 8.46 6.07 -2.85
CA ALA A 40 8.40 6.60 -4.20
C ALA A 40 8.73 5.52 -5.24
N GLN A 41 7.99 5.52 -6.36
CA GLN A 41 8.20 4.62 -7.50
C GLN A 41 8.97 5.31 -8.64
N ALA A 42 8.98 6.64 -8.64
CA ALA A 42 9.70 7.47 -9.59
C ALA A 42 10.16 8.78 -8.92
N VAL A 43 11.18 9.40 -9.48
CA VAL A 43 11.55 10.79 -9.19
C VAL A 43 10.87 11.71 -10.19
N GLU A 44 10.13 12.70 -9.69
CA GLU A 44 9.60 13.81 -10.49
C GLU A 44 10.73 14.85 -10.69
N ALA A 45 11.15 15.02 -11.93
CA ALA A 45 12.11 16.04 -12.34
C ALA A 45 11.36 17.24 -12.93
N ALA A 46 10.98 18.19 -12.07
CA ALA A 46 10.32 19.44 -12.46
C ALA A 46 11.37 20.56 -12.61
N ILE A 47 11.69 20.91 -13.86
CA ILE A 47 12.64 21.98 -14.19
C ILE A 47 11.89 23.28 -14.43
N LYS A 48 12.32 24.34 -13.75
CA LYS A 48 11.76 25.68 -13.87
C LYS A 48 12.77 26.67 -14.39
N GLN A 49 12.27 27.66 -15.14
CA GLN A 49 13.02 28.82 -15.58
C GLN A 49 12.29 30.07 -15.13
N ASP A 50 12.96 30.89 -14.31
CA ASP A 50 12.38 32.11 -13.74
C ASP A 50 11.01 31.84 -13.06
N GLY A 51 10.88 30.68 -12.42
CA GLY A 51 9.67 30.21 -11.72
C GLY A 51 8.65 29.44 -12.57
N ALA A 52 8.73 29.50 -13.90
CA ALA A 52 7.82 28.79 -14.80
C ALA A 52 8.33 27.37 -15.12
N LEU A 53 7.45 26.36 -15.08
CA LEU A 53 7.80 24.99 -15.46
C LEU A 53 8.15 24.93 -16.97
N VAL A 54 9.31 24.38 -17.32
CA VAL A 54 9.80 24.27 -18.70
C VAL A 54 10.08 22.84 -19.15
N ALA A 55 10.23 21.92 -18.19
CA ALA A 55 10.26 20.48 -18.44
C ALA A 55 9.74 19.73 -17.23
N LEU A 56 9.06 18.61 -17.50
CA LEU A 56 8.57 17.68 -16.50
C LEU A 56 8.86 16.26 -16.99
N ALA A 57 9.47 15.45 -16.14
CA ALA A 57 9.63 14.04 -16.40
C ALA A 57 9.51 13.22 -15.12
N GLU A 58 9.11 11.97 -15.28
CA GLU A 58 9.20 10.94 -14.26
C GLU A 58 10.31 9.98 -14.62
N VAL A 59 11.16 9.68 -13.66
CA VAL A 59 12.31 8.81 -13.86
C VAL A 59 12.17 7.64 -12.92
N ALA A 60 12.01 6.43 -13.47
CA ALA A 60 11.74 5.22 -12.69
C ALA A 60 12.87 4.93 -11.70
N THR A 61 12.52 4.50 -10.50
CA THR A 61 13.49 4.29 -9.41
C THR A 61 13.58 2.83 -8.98
N ARG A 62 14.61 2.53 -8.20
CA ARG A 62 14.65 1.35 -7.32
C ARG A 62 14.84 1.84 -5.88
N PRO A 63 14.37 1.06 -4.89
CA PRO A 63 14.60 1.40 -3.48
C PRO A 63 16.09 1.66 -3.22
N GLU A 64 16.39 2.74 -2.49
CA GLU A 64 17.74 3.10 -2.01
C GLU A 64 18.77 3.43 -3.12
N GLU A 65 18.36 3.45 -4.39
CA GLU A 65 19.23 3.81 -5.50
C GLU A 65 19.08 5.30 -5.84
N PRO A 66 20.18 6.07 -5.93
CA PRO A 66 20.12 7.43 -6.44
C PRO A 66 19.86 7.43 -7.94
N VAL A 67 19.12 8.43 -8.40
CA VAL A 67 18.83 8.65 -9.81
C VAL A 67 19.78 9.72 -10.35
N HIS A 68 20.53 9.37 -11.40
CA HIS A 68 21.29 10.35 -12.16
C HIS A 68 20.39 10.98 -13.24
N LEU A 69 20.35 12.31 -13.24
CA LEU A 69 19.69 13.11 -14.27
C LEU A 69 20.74 13.90 -15.04
N HIS A 70 20.76 13.68 -16.35
CA HIS A 70 21.49 14.49 -17.31
C HIS A 70 20.51 15.45 -17.99
N LEU A 71 20.66 16.74 -17.73
CA LEU A 71 19.84 17.81 -18.30
C LEU A 71 20.57 18.46 -19.46
N ARG A 72 19.89 18.63 -20.59
CA ARG A 72 20.45 19.29 -21.77
C ARG A 72 19.45 20.23 -22.42
N ARG A 73 19.89 21.45 -22.74
CA ARG A 73 19.14 22.39 -23.55
C ARG A 73 19.27 22.04 -25.04
N LEU A 74 18.14 21.96 -25.72
CA LEU A 74 18.05 21.70 -27.15
C LEU A 74 18.09 23.03 -27.95
N PRO A 75 18.40 23.00 -29.27
CA PRO A 75 18.48 24.20 -30.11
C PRO A 75 17.19 25.03 -30.18
N ASP A 76 16.03 24.41 -29.96
CA ASP A 76 14.71 25.05 -29.93
C ASP A 76 14.33 25.59 -28.55
N ALA A 77 15.31 25.72 -27.66
CA ALA A 77 15.17 26.15 -26.27
C ALA A 77 14.37 25.21 -25.35
N ARG A 78 13.99 24.01 -25.80
CA ARG A 78 13.43 22.98 -24.91
C ARG A 78 14.52 22.33 -24.05
N TRP A 79 14.12 21.78 -22.91
CA TRP A 79 14.98 20.99 -22.05
C TRP A 79 14.71 19.50 -22.25
N GLN A 80 15.77 18.73 -22.38
CA GLN A 80 15.74 17.28 -22.41
C GLN A 80 16.30 16.74 -21.09
N ILE A 81 15.59 15.77 -20.52
CA ILE A 81 16.00 15.03 -19.32
C ILE A 81 16.37 13.62 -19.77
N ARG A 82 17.55 13.14 -19.37
CA ARG A 82 18.02 11.78 -19.63
C ARG A 82 18.46 11.12 -18.34
N SER A 83 18.35 9.80 -18.30
CA SER A 83 18.84 8.93 -17.23
C SER A 83 19.17 7.57 -17.83
N GLU A 84 19.98 6.79 -17.13
CA GLU A 84 20.13 5.34 -17.31
C GLU A 84 18.85 4.57 -17.02
N ARG A 85 17.90 5.18 -16.30
CA ARG A 85 16.57 4.65 -16.03
C ARG A 85 15.55 5.08 -17.09
N VAL A 86 14.40 4.42 -17.10
CA VAL A 86 13.29 4.80 -17.98
C VAL A 86 12.81 6.20 -17.62
N VAL A 87 12.77 7.09 -18.61
CA VAL A 87 12.30 8.47 -18.47
C VAL A 87 10.98 8.62 -19.22
N HIS A 88 9.94 9.01 -18.50
CA HIS A 88 8.65 9.41 -19.07
C HIS A 88 8.59 10.93 -19.10
N THR A 89 8.68 11.53 -20.28
CA THR A 89 8.50 12.99 -20.43
C THR A 89 7.01 13.30 -20.43
N LEU A 90 6.59 14.20 -19.54
CA LEU A 90 5.19 14.54 -19.35
C LEU A 90 4.84 15.90 -19.98
N PRO A 91 3.58 16.10 -20.40
CA PRO A 91 3.06 17.44 -20.65
C PRO A 91 3.17 18.31 -19.39
N LEU A 92 3.42 19.61 -19.55
CA LEU A 92 3.63 20.51 -18.41
C LEU A 92 2.36 20.67 -17.57
N GLU A 93 1.20 20.51 -18.20
CA GLU A 93 -0.14 20.52 -17.62
C GLU A 93 -0.50 19.25 -16.87
N ALA A 94 0.23 18.14 -17.07
CA ALA A 94 -0.01 16.86 -16.40
C ALA A 94 0.50 16.84 -14.95
N ARG A 95 0.94 17.99 -14.44
CA ARG A 95 1.44 18.09 -13.09
C ARG A 95 0.29 18.00 -12.09
N ASP A 96 0.12 16.81 -11.55
CA ASP A 96 -0.77 16.57 -10.42
C ASP A 96 -0.11 17.00 -9.10
N GLY A 97 -0.93 17.24 -8.07
CA GLY A 97 -0.45 17.65 -6.75
C GLY A 97 0.62 16.73 -6.18
N ARG A 98 1.46 17.27 -5.27
CA ARG A 98 2.58 16.54 -4.69
C ARG A 98 2.10 15.38 -3.81
N ARG A 99 2.50 14.16 -4.15
CA ARG A 99 2.19 12.95 -3.39
C ARG A 99 3.22 12.72 -2.29
N LEU A 100 3.17 13.57 -1.27
CA LEU A 100 4.06 13.54 -0.10
C LEU A 100 3.27 13.37 1.20
N LEU A 101 3.67 12.39 2.02
CA LEU A 101 3.09 12.12 3.33
C LEU A 101 4.06 12.47 4.45
N ARG A 102 3.77 13.57 5.14
CA ARG A 102 4.59 14.11 6.24
C ARG A 102 4.42 13.29 7.51
N ARG A 103 5.38 13.44 8.41
CA ARG A 103 5.32 12.87 9.75
C ARG A 103 4.41 13.71 10.64
N HIS A 104 3.41 13.07 11.23
CA HIS A 104 2.41 13.67 12.10
C HIS A 104 2.69 13.30 13.56
N ASP A 105 3.84 13.72 14.09
CA ASP A 105 4.18 13.49 15.49
C ASP A 105 3.26 14.29 16.41
N GLY A 106 2.74 13.64 17.46
CA GLY A 106 1.89 14.28 18.46
C GLY A 106 0.42 14.44 18.08
N GLU A 107 0.03 14.11 16.85
CA GLU A 107 -1.38 14.06 16.45
C GLU A 107 -2.07 12.79 16.99
N PRO A 108 -3.41 12.82 17.18
CA PRO A 108 -4.19 11.63 17.46
C PRO A 108 -3.94 10.55 16.40
N LEU A 109 -3.78 9.30 16.85
CA LEU A 109 -3.56 8.15 15.96
C LEU A 109 -4.89 7.47 15.62
N GLN A 110 -5.09 7.12 14.36
CA GLN A 110 -6.21 6.28 13.92
C GLN A 110 -5.64 5.02 13.28
N ILE A 111 -6.07 3.86 13.74
CA ILE A 111 -5.62 2.56 13.22
C ILE A 111 -6.81 1.83 12.63
N PHE A 112 -6.74 1.57 11.33
CA PHE A 112 -7.71 0.77 10.61
C PHE A 112 -7.11 -0.61 10.38
N PHE A 113 -7.86 -1.66 10.67
CA PHE A 113 -7.55 -3.03 10.26
C PHE A 113 -8.51 -3.40 9.15
N LEU A 114 -7.98 -3.88 8.03
CA LEU A 114 -8.75 -4.39 6.91
C LEU A 114 -8.33 -5.85 6.69
N VAL A 115 -9.20 -6.76 7.11
CA VAL A 115 -8.93 -8.21 7.13
C VAL A 115 -9.62 -8.89 5.96
N ASP A 116 -8.90 -9.74 5.26
CA ASP A 116 -9.43 -10.71 4.31
C ASP A 116 -10.22 -11.78 5.06
N ALA A 117 -11.54 -11.80 4.87
CA ALA A 117 -12.41 -12.79 5.49
C ALA A 117 -12.63 -14.03 4.63
N THR A 118 -12.06 -14.09 3.43
CA THR A 118 -12.01 -15.29 2.58
C THR A 118 -10.73 -16.10 2.80
N ALA A 119 -9.72 -15.48 3.43
CA ALA A 119 -8.42 -16.05 3.75
C ALA A 119 -8.52 -17.48 4.26
N ARG A 120 -7.63 -18.34 3.77
CA ARG A 120 -7.67 -19.78 4.04
C ARG A 120 -6.44 -20.24 4.80
N ARG A 121 -6.62 -21.29 5.59
CA ARG A 121 -5.53 -22.07 6.17
C ARG A 121 -5.44 -23.42 5.46
N VAL A 122 -4.22 -23.95 5.39
CA VAL A 122 -3.98 -25.32 4.94
C VAL A 122 -3.45 -26.10 6.13
N SER A 123 -4.14 -27.16 6.52
CA SER A 123 -3.71 -28.12 7.54
C SER A 123 -3.28 -29.42 6.86
N ALA A 124 -2.21 -30.03 7.37
CA ALA A 124 -1.87 -31.41 7.04
C ALA A 124 -2.64 -32.33 8.00
N GLU A 125 -3.51 -33.19 7.46
CA GLU A 125 -4.21 -34.21 8.24
C GLU A 125 -3.95 -35.60 7.64
N GLY A 126 -3.22 -36.44 8.36
CA GLY A 126 -2.83 -37.77 7.89
C GLY A 126 -1.97 -37.72 6.62
N ASP A 127 -2.40 -38.44 5.58
CA ASP A 127 -1.76 -38.46 4.25
C ASP A 127 -2.32 -37.36 3.31
N GLY A 128 -3.17 -36.46 3.80
CA GLY A 128 -3.86 -35.44 3.00
C GLY A 128 -3.71 -34.00 3.53
N PHE A 129 -4.37 -33.08 2.83
CA PHE A 129 -4.46 -31.67 3.21
C PHE A 129 -5.92 -31.24 3.26
N GLU A 130 -6.27 -30.43 4.26
CA GLU A 130 -7.55 -29.76 4.34
C GLU A 130 -7.36 -28.26 4.14
N VAL A 131 -8.27 -27.65 3.39
CA VAL A 131 -8.29 -26.20 3.15
C VAL A 131 -9.54 -25.64 3.79
N GLU A 132 -9.35 -24.82 4.81
CA GLU A 132 -10.44 -24.28 5.63
C GLU A 132 -10.38 -22.75 5.70
N PRO A 133 -11.50 -22.07 6.00
CA PRO A 133 -11.48 -20.64 6.32
C PRO A 133 -10.61 -20.37 7.54
N LEU A 134 -9.68 -19.41 7.43
CA LEU A 134 -8.79 -19.02 8.53
C LEU A 134 -9.61 -18.48 9.72
N LEU A 135 -10.66 -17.70 9.45
CA LEU A 135 -11.52 -17.08 10.46
C LEU A 135 -12.65 -18.02 10.96
N SER A 136 -12.53 -19.33 10.75
CA SER A 136 -13.56 -20.28 11.16
C SER A 136 -13.68 -20.37 12.69
N PRO A 137 -14.88 -20.19 13.29
CA PRO A 137 -15.08 -20.39 14.73
C PRO A 137 -14.80 -21.82 15.19
N ALA A 138 -14.89 -22.82 14.30
CA ALA A 138 -14.59 -24.21 14.62
C ALA A 138 -13.10 -24.44 14.91
N HIS A 139 -12.24 -23.55 14.40
CA HIS A 139 -10.79 -23.63 14.51
C HIS A 139 -10.24 -22.23 14.82
N SER A 140 -10.64 -21.67 15.96
CA SER A 140 -10.30 -20.27 16.29
C SER A 140 -8.81 -20.04 16.55
N ALA A 141 -8.09 -21.03 17.09
CA ALA A 141 -6.71 -20.84 17.55
C ALA A 141 -5.75 -20.24 16.51
N PRO A 142 -5.69 -20.71 15.24
CA PRO A 142 -4.89 -20.06 14.20
C PRO A 142 -5.24 -18.58 13.94
N TRP A 143 -6.52 -18.22 14.01
CA TRP A 143 -6.94 -16.82 13.87
C TRP A 143 -6.63 -16.02 15.13
N ASP A 144 -6.89 -16.58 16.31
CA ASP A 144 -6.58 -15.97 17.60
C ASP A 144 -5.09 -15.59 17.70
N ASP A 145 -4.19 -16.45 17.21
CA ASP A 145 -2.75 -16.15 17.12
C ASP A 145 -2.46 -14.95 16.21
N CYS A 146 -3.15 -14.85 15.07
CA CYS A 146 -3.04 -13.71 14.16
C CYS A 146 -3.59 -12.42 14.81
N VAL A 147 -4.75 -12.50 15.49
CA VAL A 147 -5.34 -11.40 16.25
C VAL A 147 -4.38 -10.93 17.33
N ALA A 148 -3.78 -11.84 18.10
CA ALA A 148 -2.81 -11.51 19.13
C ALA A 148 -1.60 -10.75 18.56
N ALA A 149 -1.09 -11.18 17.40
CA ALA A 149 0.01 -10.49 16.71
C ALA A 149 -0.39 -9.07 16.25
N LEU A 150 -1.58 -8.91 15.65
CA LEU A 150 -2.10 -7.61 15.19
C LEU A 150 -2.37 -6.65 16.37
N VAL A 151 -2.92 -7.16 17.48
CA VAL A 151 -3.16 -6.40 18.70
C VAL A 151 -1.83 -6.00 19.37
N SER A 152 -0.83 -6.90 19.36
CA SER A 152 0.52 -6.60 19.85
C SER A 152 1.19 -5.48 19.04
N PHE A 153 1.04 -5.50 17.71
CA PHE A 153 1.49 -4.43 16.84
C PHE A 153 0.80 -3.10 17.19
N ALA A 154 -0.53 -3.11 17.34
CA ALA A 154 -1.29 -1.93 17.77
C ALA A 154 -0.80 -1.41 19.12
N ALA A 155 -0.58 -2.29 20.09
CA ALA A 155 -0.07 -1.95 21.42
C ALA A 155 1.28 -1.21 21.33
N GLY A 156 2.18 -1.67 20.46
CA GLY A 156 3.46 -1.01 20.19
C GLY A 156 3.29 0.41 19.65
N LEU A 157 2.36 0.64 18.72
CA LEU A 157 2.07 1.97 18.18
C LEU A 157 1.46 2.90 19.23
N VAL A 158 0.42 2.45 19.93
CA VAL A 158 -0.37 3.31 20.82
C VAL A 158 0.38 3.67 22.11
N ALA A 159 1.45 2.95 22.45
CA ALA A 159 2.34 3.28 23.57
C ALA A 159 2.92 4.71 23.49
N LYS A 160 2.99 5.30 22.29
CA LYS A 160 3.42 6.70 22.06
C LYS A 160 2.28 7.66 21.72
N HIS A 161 1.04 7.17 21.61
CA HIS A 161 -0.13 7.93 21.19
C HIS A 161 -1.27 7.76 22.20
N PRO A 162 -1.33 8.59 23.27
CA PRO A 162 -2.33 8.43 24.33
C PRO A 162 -3.76 8.68 23.85
N SER A 163 -3.93 9.46 22.78
CA SER A 163 -5.20 9.63 22.08
C SER A 163 -5.15 8.84 20.78
N TRP A 164 -5.86 7.71 20.75
CA TRP A 164 -5.99 6.91 19.54
C TRP A 164 -7.41 6.40 19.35
N ARG A 165 -7.72 6.05 18.10
CA ARG A 165 -8.98 5.46 17.66
C ARG A 165 -8.70 4.26 16.77
N MET A 166 -9.66 3.35 16.68
CA MET A 166 -9.52 2.16 15.84
C MET A 166 -10.80 1.75 15.15
N ALA A 167 -10.66 1.13 13.98
CA ALA A 167 -11.74 0.43 13.30
C ALA A 167 -11.23 -0.94 12.82
N ALA A 168 -12.03 -1.97 13.02
CA ALA A 168 -11.80 -3.29 12.45
C ALA A 168 -12.82 -3.53 11.35
N LEU A 169 -12.34 -3.62 10.13
CA LEU A 169 -13.11 -3.91 8.93
C LEU A 169 -12.61 -5.23 8.34
N ALA A 170 -13.43 -5.80 7.48
CA ALA A 170 -13.02 -6.91 6.64
C ALA A 170 -13.57 -6.75 5.24
N TYR A 171 -12.90 -7.39 4.28
CA TYR A 171 -13.38 -7.54 2.92
C TYR A 171 -13.60 -9.02 2.61
N GLY A 172 -14.63 -9.27 1.82
CA GLY A 172 -14.97 -10.57 1.28
C GLY A 172 -14.81 -10.53 -0.23
N ASP A 173 -15.87 -10.92 -0.93
CA ASP A 173 -15.92 -10.88 -2.39
C ASP A 173 -17.27 -10.28 -2.84
N THR A 174 -17.35 -9.85 -4.08
CA THR A 174 -18.57 -9.30 -4.67
C THR A 174 -19.54 -10.44 -4.99
N SER A 175 -20.81 -10.21 -4.67
CA SER A 175 -21.89 -11.14 -4.96
C SER A 175 -22.68 -10.64 -6.18
N ASP A 176 -22.05 -10.57 -7.34
CA ASP A 176 -22.85 -10.36 -8.56
C ASP A 176 -23.58 -11.67 -8.91
N ASP A 177 -24.75 -11.54 -9.55
CA ASP A 177 -25.77 -12.57 -9.83
C ASP A 177 -25.25 -13.78 -10.65
N LEU A 178 -24.30 -14.53 -10.10
CA LEU A 178 -23.91 -15.82 -10.60
C LEU A 178 -25.01 -16.81 -10.20
N GLU A 179 -26.07 -16.85 -11.02
CA GLU A 179 -27.22 -17.75 -10.87
C GLU A 179 -26.76 -19.21 -10.64
N ASP A 180 -25.62 -19.59 -11.23
CA ASP A 180 -25.04 -20.93 -11.22
C ASP A 180 -24.03 -21.23 -10.09
N VAL A 181 -23.68 -20.25 -9.23
CA VAL A 181 -22.79 -20.53 -8.09
C VAL A 181 -23.59 -21.18 -6.97
N THR A 182 -23.11 -22.35 -6.51
CA THR A 182 -23.68 -23.06 -5.37
C THR A 182 -23.79 -22.12 -4.17
N ARG A 183 -24.94 -22.18 -3.47
CA ARG A 183 -25.26 -21.26 -2.36
C ARG A 183 -24.16 -21.17 -1.30
N GLU A 184 -23.35 -22.22 -1.15
CA GLU A 184 -22.25 -22.33 -0.20
C GLU A 184 -21.00 -21.51 -0.58
N LEU A 185 -20.82 -21.19 -1.87
CA LEU A 185 -19.71 -20.39 -2.39
C LEU A 185 -20.08 -18.91 -2.57
N ARG A 186 -21.34 -18.54 -2.34
CA ARG A 186 -21.78 -17.14 -2.50
C ARG A 186 -21.26 -16.27 -1.36
N PRO A 187 -20.50 -15.20 -1.66
CA PRO A 187 -20.05 -14.26 -0.65
C PRO A 187 -21.23 -13.70 0.13
N ARG A 188 -21.06 -13.56 1.45
CA ARG A 188 -22.10 -13.02 2.33
C ARG A 188 -22.14 -11.49 2.26
N TRP A 189 -21.00 -10.88 1.98
CA TRP A 189 -20.81 -9.43 1.91
C TRP A 189 -19.46 -9.15 1.24
N ALA A 190 -19.35 -7.98 0.59
CA ALA A 190 -18.08 -7.47 0.07
C ALA A 190 -17.28 -6.74 1.17
N VAL A 191 -17.96 -6.01 2.07
CA VAL A 191 -17.32 -5.28 3.17
C VAL A 191 -18.09 -5.45 4.49
N TYR A 192 -17.37 -5.74 5.57
CA TYR A 192 -17.88 -5.85 6.93
C TYR A 192 -17.22 -4.83 7.87
N PRO A 193 -17.94 -4.24 8.85
CA PRO A 193 -19.39 -4.30 9.03
C PRO A 193 -20.18 -3.79 7.81
N GLU A 194 -21.35 -4.35 7.53
CA GLU A 194 -22.14 -3.96 6.34
C GLU A 194 -22.65 -2.51 6.41
N ARG A 195 -22.91 -2.00 7.61
CA ARG A 195 -23.39 -0.62 7.81
C ARG A 195 -22.21 0.35 7.85
N PRO A 196 -22.20 1.41 7.01
CA PRO A 196 -21.08 2.37 6.97
C PRO A 196 -20.79 3.05 8.31
N ASP A 197 -21.80 3.37 9.12
CA ASP A 197 -21.59 4.05 10.41
C ASP A 197 -20.84 3.18 11.43
N ASP A 198 -20.96 1.86 11.33
CA ASP A 198 -20.29 0.90 12.21
C ASP A 198 -18.79 0.75 11.87
N ARG A 199 -18.36 1.28 10.70
CA ARG A 199 -16.96 1.28 10.24
C ARG A 199 -16.16 2.46 10.78
N ARG A 200 -16.82 3.44 11.39
CA ARG A 200 -16.15 4.65 11.90
C ARG A 200 -15.17 4.29 13.02
N PRO A 201 -14.01 4.94 13.08
CA PRO A 201 -13.03 4.64 14.11
C PRO A 201 -13.57 4.99 15.50
N GLN A 202 -13.59 4.02 16.40
CA GLN A 202 -14.04 4.16 17.79
C GLN A 202 -12.87 4.53 18.70
N ARG A 203 -13.14 5.00 19.92
CA ARG A 203 -12.07 5.26 20.89
C ARG A 203 -11.24 4.00 21.13
N GLY A 204 -9.92 4.16 21.12
CA GLY A 204 -8.98 3.06 21.25
C GLY A 204 -9.05 2.35 22.60
N ASP A 205 -9.21 1.04 22.54
CA ASP A 205 -9.14 0.07 23.64
C ASP A 205 -8.60 -1.24 23.04
N LEU A 206 -7.51 -1.77 23.59
CA LEU A 206 -6.84 -2.97 23.05
C LEU A 206 -7.69 -4.24 23.26
N ASP A 207 -8.45 -4.32 24.35
CA ASP A 207 -9.35 -5.46 24.60
C ASP A 207 -10.56 -5.39 23.65
N LEU A 208 -11.06 -4.17 23.38
CA LEU A 208 -12.10 -3.98 22.38
C LEU A 208 -11.58 -4.33 20.98
N LEU A 209 -10.38 -3.90 20.62
CA LEU A 209 -9.75 -4.24 19.34
C LEU A 209 -9.62 -5.75 19.17
N HIS A 210 -9.11 -6.46 20.19
CA HIS A 210 -9.02 -7.92 20.18
C HIS A 210 -10.39 -8.55 19.92
N ARG A 211 -11.43 -8.14 20.68
CA ARG A 211 -12.80 -8.67 20.49
C ARG A 211 -13.34 -8.35 19.09
N SER A 212 -13.12 -7.15 18.58
CA SER A 212 -13.60 -6.73 17.26
C SER A 212 -12.96 -7.55 16.13
N LEU A 213 -11.65 -7.79 16.19
CA LEU A 213 -10.94 -8.62 15.20
C LEU A 213 -11.34 -10.10 15.30
N ALA A 214 -11.42 -10.64 16.52
CA ALA A 214 -11.83 -12.03 16.75
C ALA A 214 -13.30 -12.29 16.33
N ALA A 215 -14.15 -11.25 16.34
CA ALA A 215 -15.56 -11.36 15.97
C ALA A 215 -15.84 -11.17 14.47
N ILE A 216 -14.82 -10.96 13.63
CA ILE A 216 -15.01 -10.86 12.17
C ILE A 216 -15.51 -12.22 11.65
N PRO A 217 -16.70 -12.30 11.05
CA PRO A 217 -17.20 -13.57 10.53
C PRO A 217 -16.46 -13.95 9.25
N PRO A 218 -16.22 -15.24 8.98
CA PRO A 218 -15.72 -15.66 7.68
C PRO A 218 -16.80 -15.49 6.61
N THR A 219 -16.37 -15.28 5.38
CA THR A 219 -17.22 -15.30 4.17
C THR A 219 -16.53 -16.14 3.09
N PRO A 220 -17.26 -16.94 2.30
CA PRO A 220 -16.67 -17.57 1.12
C PRO A 220 -16.29 -16.50 0.08
N GLY A 221 -15.31 -16.83 -0.76
CA GLY A 221 -14.98 -16.11 -2.00
C GLY A 221 -15.44 -16.91 -3.22
N GLY A 222 -15.79 -16.21 -4.29
CA GLY A 222 -16.26 -16.77 -5.56
C GLY A 222 -15.15 -17.06 -6.56
N ASP A 223 -14.08 -16.26 -6.56
CA ASP A 223 -12.86 -16.50 -7.35
C ASP A 223 -11.57 -16.22 -6.53
N PHE A 224 -10.44 -15.90 -7.17
CA PHE A 224 -9.20 -15.59 -6.45
C PHE A 224 -9.06 -14.10 -6.11
N VAL A 225 -9.72 -13.21 -6.85
CA VAL A 225 -9.66 -11.77 -6.65
C VAL A 225 -10.81 -11.35 -5.74
N ASP A 226 -10.50 -10.71 -4.62
CA ASP A 226 -11.50 -10.33 -3.64
C ASP A 226 -11.80 -8.83 -3.68
N ALA A 227 -12.79 -8.41 -2.88
CA ALA A 227 -13.27 -7.04 -2.76
C ALA A 227 -12.32 -6.14 -1.93
N LEU A 228 -11.00 -6.33 -2.07
CA LEU A 228 -9.98 -5.57 -1.35
C LEU A 228 -10.09 -4.06 -1.67
N ALA A 229 -10.34 -3.71 -2.94
CA ALA A 229 -10.51 -2.32 -3.35
C ALA A 229 -11.73 -1.67 -2.68
N GLU A 230 -12.87 -2.36 -2.63
CA GLU A 230 -14.07 -1.92 -1.90
C GLU A 230 -13.80 -1.77 -0.39
N GLY A 231 -13.03 -2.69 0.19
CA GLY A 231 -12.56 -2.59 1.58
C GLY A 231 -11.71 -1.35 1.84
N MET A 232 -10.76 -1.05 0.95
CA MET A 232 -9.90 0.13 1.00
C MET A 232 -10.71 1.43 0.84
N GLN A 233 -11.69 1.43 -0.07
CA GLN A 233 -12.64 2.53 -0.24
C GLN A 233 -13.42 2.78 1.06
N ALA A 234 -13.92 1.71 1.71
CA ALA A 234 -14.64 1.82 2.97
C ALA A 234 -13.77 2.39 4.10
N CYS A 235 -12.47 2.05 4.15
CA CYS A 235 -11.53 2.67 5.09
C CYS A 235 -11.35 4.17 4.80
N ALA A 236 -11.23 4.56 3.52
CA ALA A 236 -11.12 5.96 3.11
C ALA A 236 -12.36 6.77 3.51
N ASP A 237 -13.55 6.22 3.28
CA ASP A 237 -14.82 6.86 3.61
C ASP A 237 -15.01 6.98 5.14
N ALA A 238 -14.65 5.95 5.90
CA ALA A 238 -14.75 5.95 7.36
C ALA A 238 -13.80 6.97 8.03
N ALA A 239 -12.67 7.27 7.39
CA ALA A 239 -11.71 8.26 7.86
C ALA A 239 -11.96 9.67 7.32
N MET A 240 -12.96 9.84 6.45
CA MET A 240 -13.26 11.13 5.83
C MET A 240 -13.60 12.17 6.92
N ASN A 241 -12.86 13.28 6.93
CA ASN A 241 -12.92 14.35 7.94
C ASN A 241 -12.34 14.01 9.32
N GLU A 242 -11.77 12.82 9.52
CA GLU A 242 -11.15 12.48 10.79
C GLU A 242 -9.71 13.03 10.84
N PRO A 243 -9.39 13.94 11.78
CA PRO A 243 -8.07 14.53 11.88
C PRO A 243 -7.07 13.55 12.49
N GLY A 244 -5.79 13.75 12.19
CA GLY A 244 -4.70 13.00 12.79
C GLY A 244 -4.02 12.01 11.85
N ARG A 245 -2.99 11.34 12.40
CA ARG A 245 -2.20 10.31 11.73
C ARG A 245 -3.07 9.08 11.49
N LYS A 246 -3.06 8.54 10.27
CA LYS A 246 -3.84 7.36 9.90
C LYS A 246 -2.92 6.22 9.49
N VAL A 247 -3.15 5.05 10.07
CA VAL A 247 -2.46 3.81 9.71
C VAL A 247 -3.51 2.80 9.28
N LEU A 248 -3.35 2.22 8.09
CA LEU A 248 -4.14 1.08 7.61
C LEU A 248 -3.28 -0.16 7.65
N VAL A 249 -3.75 -1.20 8.33
CA VAL A 249 -3.16 -2.53 8.35
C VAL A 249 -4.02 -3.45 7.50
N ILE A 250 -3.47 -3.94 6.39
CA ILE A 250 -4.13 -4.92 5.52
C ILE A 250 -3.60 -6.30 5.86
N PHE A 251 -4.48 -7.25 6.16
CA PHE A 251 -4.12 -8.64 6.45
C PHE A 251 -4.92 -9.58 5.55
N GLY A 252 -4.25 -10.51 4.86
CA GLY A 252 -4.95 -11.46 3.99
C GLY A 252 -4.07 -12.20 3.00
N ASP A 253 -4.66 -13.04 2.14
CA ASP A 253 -3.94 -13.78 1.10
C ASP A 253 -4.48 -13.60 -0.32
N SER A 254 -5.66 -13.00 -0.47
CA SER A 254 -6.23 -12.66 -1.78
C SER A 254 -5.88 -11.23 -2.24
N PRO A 255 -5.60 -11.02 -3.53
CA PRO A 255 -5.48 -9.70 -4.13
C PRO A 255 -6.85 -9.05 -4.34
N GLY A 256 -6.87 -7.75 -4.63
CA GLY A 256 -7.99 -7.08 -5.28
C GLY A 256 -7.74 -6.82 -6.77
N HIS A 257 -8.77 -6.31 -7.43
CA HIS A 257 -8.73 -5.96 -8.84
C HIS A 257 -7.81 -4.79 -9.15
N GLU A 258 -7.03 -4.89 -10.22
CA GLU A 258 -6.19 -3.80 -10.70
C GLU A 258 -6.10 -3.77 -12.23
N ILE A 259 -6.23 -2.58 -12.81
CA ILE A 259 -6.17 -2.35 -14.27
C ILE A 259 -4.72 -2.25 -14.75
N SER A 260 -3.85 -1.71 -13.90
CA SER A 260 -2.45 -1.40 -14.22
C SER A 260 -1.55 -2.64 -14.35
N HIS A 261 -1.99 -3.79 -13.85
CA HIS A 261 -1.23 -5.03 -13.89
C HIS A 261 -2.17 -6.20 -14.24
N ASP A 262 -1.79 -6.97 -15.25
CA ASP A 262 -2.60 -8.09 -15.70
C ASP A 262 -2.74 -9.13 -14.58
N VAL A 263 -3.98 -9.29 -14.12
CA VAL A 263 -4.37 -10.40 -13.25
C VAL A 263 -4.14 -11.71 -13.99
N PRO A 264 -3.58 -12.76 -13.35
CA PRO A 264 -3.40 -14.05 -13.98
C PRO A 264 -4.71 -14.58 -14.61
N PRO A 265 -4.65 -15.26 -15.78
CA PRO A 265 -5.85 -15.79 -16.42
C PRO A 265 -6.68 -16.64 -15.46
N PHE A 266 -8.00 -16.47 -15.51
CA PHE A 266 -8.99 -17.17 -14.69
C PHE A 266 -8.97 -16.86 -13.18
N ALA A 267 -8.13 -15.93 -12.71
CA ALA A 267 -8.13 -15.54 -11.31
C ALA A 267 -9.25 -14.54 -10.94
N ASP A 268 -9.71 -13.73 -11.91
CA ASP A 268 -10.85 -12.83 -11.75
C ASP A 268 -11.96 -13.26 -12.72
N ALA A 269 -13.13 -13.56 -12.19
CA ALA A 269 -14.30 -14.00 -12.93
C ALA A 269 -15.41 -12.92 -12.96
N GLN A 270 -15.19 -11.79 -12.31
CA GLN A 270 -16.23 -10.78 -12.09
C GLN A 270 -15.81 -9.40 -12.63
N LEU A 271 -16.82 -8.56 -12.89
CA LEU A 271 -16.58 -7.13 -13.13
C LEU A 271 -16.44 -6.44 -11.78
N ARG A 272 -15.48 -5.53 -11.68
CA ARG A 272 -15.08 -4.94 -10.40
C ARG A 272 -15.36 -3.45 -10.43
N SER A 273 -15.89 -2.95 -9.32
CA SER A 273 -16.36 -1.55 -9.23
C SER A 273 -15.24 -0.60 -8.85
N CYS A 274 -14.20 -1.13 -8.20
CA CYS A 274 -13.08 -0.37 -7.66
C CYS A 274 -11.75 -0.96 -8.14
N ASP A 275 -10.77 -0.09 -8.36
CA ASP A 275 -9.38 -0.45 -8.64
C ASP A 275 -8.51 -0.26 -7.39
N VAL A 276 -7.68 -1.25 -7.08
CA VAL A 276 -6.82 -1.26 -5.88
C VAL A 276 -5.81 -0.11 -5.90
N ASP A 277 -5.19 0.20 -7.04
CA ASP A 277 -4.18 1.26 -7.13
C ASP A 277 -4.81 2.65 -6.97
N GLU A 278 -6.01 2.87 -7.54
CA GLU A 278 -6.80 4.08 -7.33
C GLU A 278 -7.17 4.29 -5.85
N GLN A 279 -7.68 3.24 -5.19
CA GLN A 279 -8.03 3.36 -3.77
C GLN A 279 -6.79 3.57 -2.89
N ALA A 280 -5.66 2.97 -3.26
CA ALA A 280 -4.41 3.16 -2.55
C ALA A 280 -3.86 4.59 -2.70
N ALA A 281 -3.99 5.19 -3.89
CA ALA A 281 -3.67 6.60 -4.13
C ALA A 281 -4.58 7.52 -3.30
N ARG A 282 -5.90 7.27 -3.31
CA ARG A 282 -6.88 8.01 -2.50
C ARG A 282 -6.58 7.94 -0.99
N LEU A 283 -6.26 6.76 -0.47
CA LEU A 283 -5.87 6.59 0.93
C LEU A 283 -4.62 7.41 1.26
N PHE A 284 -3.63 7.41 0.37
CA PHE A 284 -2.42 8.20 0.56
C PHE A 284 -2.71 9.71 0.62
N GLU A 285 -3.58 10.22 -0.26
CA GLU A 285 -4.04 11.61 -0.24
C GLU A 285 -4.78 11.98 1.06
N LEU A 286 -5.50 11.03 1.65
CA LEU A 286 -6.16 11.18 2.95
C LEU A 286 -5.20 11.06 4.15
N GLY A 287 -3.92 10.82 3.90
CA GLY A 287 -2.86 10.76 4.91
C GLY A 287 -2.61 9.37 5.49
N PHE A 288 -3.02 8.29 4.82
CA PHE A 288 -2.79 6.94 5.31
C PHE A 288 -1.37 6.43 5.06
N GLU A 289 -0.79 5.87 6.11
CA GLU A 289 0.33 4.95 6.07
C GLU A 289 -0.21 3.52 5.99
N VAL A 290 0.15 2.77 4.95
CA VAL A 290 -0.32 1.41 4.72
C VAL A 290 0.77 0.41 5.11
N VAL A 291 0.40 -0.52 5.99
CA VAL A 291 1.18 -1.70 6.40
C VAL A 291 0.44 -2.93 5.89
N THR A 292 1.15 -3.88 5.32
CA THR A 292 0.53 -5.11 4.80
C THR A 292 1.13 -6.34 5.48
N VAL A 293 0.28 -7.33 5.78
CA VAL A 293 0.65 -8.62 6.34
C VAL A 293 0.04 -9.70 5.46
N TYR A 294 0.83 -10.22 4.54
CA TYR A 294 0.41 -11.29 3.63
C TYR A 294 0.38 -12.62 4.38
N ASN A 295 -0.80 -13.26 4.42
CA ASN A 295 -1.00 -14.59 4.98
C ASN A 295 -0.38 -15.65 4.04
N ASP A 296 0.90 -15.93 4.26
CA ASP A 296 1.66 -16.93 3.53
C ASP A 296 1.37 -18.37 3.99
N ARG A 297 0.10 -18.70 4.30
CA ARG A 297 -0.49 -20.03 4.56
C ARG A 297 0.31 -21.09 5.37
N GLY A 298 1.40 -20.73 6.04
CA GLY A 298 2.21 -21.61 6.91
C GLY A 298 3.06 -22.65 6.16
N ASP A 299 4.07 -23.19 6.86
CA ASP A 299 5.12 -24.14 6.42
C ASP A 299 4.62 -25.53 5.97
N VAL A 300 3.55 -25.62 5.20
CA VAL A 300 3.25 -26.87 4.51
C VAL A 300 4.29 -27.05 3.42
N ASP A 301 5.23 -28.00 3.60
CA ASP A 301 6.21 -28.36 2.59
C ASP A 301 5.46 -28.52 1.26
N PRO A 302 5.76 -27.65 0.27
CA PRO A 302 5.05 -27.61 -0.98
C PRO A 302 5.14 -28.92 -1.79
N GLN A 303 5.85 -29.94 -1.33
CA GLN A 303 5.94 -31.26 -1.96
C GLN A 303 4.69 -32.13 -1.78
N GLY A 304 3.83 -31.88 -0.78
CA GLY A 304 2.65 -32.72 -0.51
C GLY A 304 1.38 -32.33 -1.28
N LEU A 305 1.21 -31.05 -1.65
CA LEU A 305 0.09 -30.60 -2.47
C LEU A 305 0.31 -31.05 -3.93
N ALA A 306 -0.17 -32.24 -4.26
CA ALA A 306 -0.22 -32.79 -5.61
C ALA A 306 -1.01 -31.92 -6.64
N PHE A 307 -1.56 -30.78 -6.20
CA PHE A 307 -2.24 -29.77 -7.00
C PHE A 307 -1.42 -28.49 -7.23
N LYS A 308 -0.09 -28.60 -7.28
CA LYS A 308 0.75 -27.54 -7.86
C LYS A 308 0.63 -27.52 -9.38
N THR A 309 -0.48 -27.03 -9.90
CA THR A 309 -0.41 -26.43 -11.24
C THR A 309 0.49 -25.20 -11.11
N THR A 310 1.27 -24.93 -12.14
CA THR A 310 2.10 -23.72 -12.27
C THR A 310 1.26 -22.43 -12.08
N GLU A 311 -0.06 -22.53 -12.20
CA GLU A 311 -1.04 -21.46 -12.11
C GLU A 311 -1.33 -21.03 -10.67
N TRP A 312 -1.53 -21.97 -9.74
CA TRP A 312 -1.80 -21.60 -8.34
C TRP A 312 -0.64 -20.80 -7.72
N ASN A 313 0.61 -21.18 -8.03
CA ASN A 313 1.77 -20.41 -7.60
C ASN A 313 1.81 -19.01 -8.23
N ARG A 314 1.36 -18.85 -9.49
CA ARG A 314 1.26 -17.54 -10.14
C ARG A 314 0.25 -16.64 -9.43
N TYR A 315 -0.87 -17.21 -8.97
CA TYR A 315 -1.91 -16.49 -8.23
C TYR A 315 -1.35 -15.98 -6.90
N LEU A 316 -0.72 -16.85 -6.11
CA LEU A 316 -0.09 -16.47 -4.84
C LEU A 316 1.06 -15.46 -5.03
N ASP A 317 1.88 -15.61 -6.06
CA ASP A 317 2.95 -14.65 -6.37
C ASP A 317 2.41 -13.32 -6.86
N PHE A 318 1.25 -13.29 -7.52
CA PHE A 318 0.55 -12.06 -7.86
C PHE A 318 0.05 -11.35 -6.61
N ALA A 319 -0.68 -12.04 -5.74
CA ALA A 319 -1.18 -11.49 -4.48
C ALA A 319 -0.06 -10.94 -3.58
N ARG A 320 1.02 -11.70 -3.41
CA ARG A 320 2.19 -11.28 -2.63
C ARG A 320 2.82 -10.00 -3.19
N ARG A 321 2.91 -9.87 -4.52
CA ARG A 321 3.45 -8.66 -5.16
C ARG A 321 2.52 -7.46 -4.98
N GLN A 322 1.22 -7.65 -5.09
CA GLN A 322 0.26 -6.58 -4.84
C GLN A 322 0.33 -6.09 -3.38
N TYR A 323 0.38 -7.00 -2.40
CA TYR A 323 0.57 -6.64 -0.98
C TYR A 323 1.86 -5.86 -0.74
N ALA A 324 2.95 -6.24 -1.41
CA ALA A 324 4.21 -5.53 -1.32
C ALA A 324 4.14 -4.11 -1.92
N ARG A 325 3.42 -3.93 -3.03
CA ARG A 325 3.20 -2.63 -3.69
C ARG A 325 2.26 -1.72 -2.90
N LEU A 326 1.27 -2.31 -2.22
CA LEU A 326 0.27 -1.57 -1.44
C LEU A 326 0.86 -0.90 -0.19
N ALA A 327 1.88 -1.52 0.42
CA ALA A 327 2.55 -0.95 1.58
C ALA A 327 3.18 0.42 1.23
N SER A 328 3.02 1.40 2.11
CA SER A 328 3.55 2.75 1.88
C SER A 328 5.07 2.79 1.73
N ILE A 329 5.77 1.81 2.31
CA ILE A 329 7.20 1.59 2.13
C ILE A 329 7.39 0.07 1.95
N PRO A 330 8.27 -0.39 1.03
CA PRO A 330 8.49 -1.84 0.83
C PRO A 330 8.84 -2.60 2.12
N GLY A 331 9.58 -1.99 3.04
CA GLY A 331 9.95 -2.58 4.33
C GLY A 331 8.80 -2.75 5.34
N TRP A 332 7.58 -2.29 5.00
CA TRP A 332 6.35 -2.45 5.77
C TRP A 332 5.37 -3.47 5.16
N ALA A 333 5.83 -4.20 4.14
CA ALA A 333 5.16 -5.40 3.66
C ALA A 333 5.75 -6.62 4.36
N PHE A 334 4.94 -7.27 5.18
CA PHE A 334 5.34 -8.42 5.97
C PHE A 334 4.68 -9.69 5.45
N GLN A 335 5.36 -10.82 5.65
CA GLN A 335 4.76 -12.14 5.54
C GLN A 335 4.34 -12.58 6.94
N ARG A 336 3.15 -13.19 7.09
CA ARG A 336 2.62 -13.62 8.39
C ARG A 336 3.60 -14.51 9.14
N SER A 337 4.21 -15.50 8.49
CA SER A 337 5.20 -16.41 9.11
C SER A 337 6.43 -15.71 9.70
N ARG A 338 6.72 -14.48 9.26
CA ARG A 338 7.88 -13.68 9.66
C ARG A 338 7.49 -12.35 10.31
N PHE A 339 6.21 -12.18 10.62
CA PHE A 339 5.70 -10.94 11.17
C PHE A 339 6.07 -10.85 12.65
N ASP A 340 7.05 -9.99 12.97
CA ASP A 340 7.35 -9.57 14.32
C ASP A 340 6.59 -8.26 14.62
N PRO A 341 5.55 -8.28 15.48
CA PRO A 341 4.73 -7.12 15.77
C PRO A 341 5.52 -5.96 16.40
N ALA A 342 6.51 -6.26 17.25
CA ALA A 342 7.27 -5.24 17.95
C ALA A 342 8.23 -4.53 16.99
N GLU A 343 8.91 -5.28 16.14
CA GLU A 343 9.77 -4.73 15.10
C GLU A 343 8.98 -3.93 14.06
N ALA A 344 7.81 -4.42 13.65
CA ALA A 344 6.94 -3.70 12.71
C ALA A 344 6.47 -2.37 13.30
N ALA A 345 6.02 -2.34 14.56
CA ALA A 345 5.60 -1.13 15.23
C ALA A 345 6.77 -0.13 15.37
N ARG A 346 7.96 -0.63 15.73
CA ARG A 346 9.17 0.18 15.82
C ARG A 346 9.51 0.83 14.48
N ARG A 347 9.52 0.08 13.37
CA ARG A 347 9.80 0.61 12.02
C ARG A 347 8.84 1.72 11.62
N LEU A 348 7.55 1.60 11.97
CA LEU A 348 6.55 2.61 11.66
C LEU A 348 6.71 3.88 12.51
N LEU A 349 7.07 3.74 13.79
CA LEU A 349 7.30 4.85 14.71
C LEU A 349 8.62 5.59 14.43
N GLU A 350 9.66 4.84 14.07
CA GLU A 350 11.00 5.38 13.83
C GLU A 350 11.20 5.87 12.40
N ARG A 351 10.13 5.92 11.58
CA ARG A 351 10.25 6.27 10.17
C ARG A 351 11.07 7.56 9.99
N PRO A 352 12.19 7.47 9.27
CA PRO A 352 12.95 8.65 8.92
C PRO A 352 12.28 9.25 7.68
N VAL A 353 12.03 10.56 7.72
CA VAL A 353 11.59 11.41 6.59
C VAL A 353 10.12 11.29 6.13
N VAL A 354 9.77 12.20 5.23
CA VAL A 354 8.55 12.22 4.40
C VAL A 354 8.49 11.00 3.47
N ILE A 355 7.30 10.43 3.31
CA ILE A 355 7.06 9.30 2.41
C ILE A 355 6.57 9.84 1.08
N GLY A 356 7.08 9.30 -0.02
CA GLY A 356 6.55 9.56 -1.36
C GLY A 356 5.61 8.45 -1.82
N ARG A 357 4.74 8.74 -2.79
CA ARG A 357 3.98 7.72 -3.53
C ARG A 357 3.90 8.08 -5.00
N GLY A 358 4.13 7.11 -5.87
CA GLY A 358 4.24 7.36 -7.32
C GLY A 358 5.48 8.19 -7.64
N ALA A 359 5.37 9.13 -8.58
CA ALA A 359 6.40 10.11 -8.87
C ALA A 359 6.34 11.27 -7.86
N CYS A 360 7.50 11.62 -7.28
CA CYS A 360 7.60 12.75 -6.36
C CYS A 360 8.99 13.41 -6.43
N PRO A 361 9.14 14.67 -5.98
CA PRO A 361 10.45 15.32 -5.95
C PRO A 361 11.47 14.51 -5.14
N GLY A 362 12.68 14.35 -5.68
CA GLY A 362 13.79 13.70 -4.99
C GLY A 362 14.52 14.63 -4.02
N ILE A 363 15.42 14.08 -3.21
CA ILE A 363 16.35 14.84 -2.36
C ILE A 363 17.63 15.07 -3.16
N LEU A 364 18.04 16.32 -3.33
CA LEU A 364 19.27 16.63 -4.07
C LEU A 364 20.49 16.15 -3.30
N ARG A 365 21.34 15.33 -3.94
CA ARG A 365 22.64 14.97 -3.40
C ARG A 365 23.62 16.15 -3.56
N PRO A 366 24.38 16.48 -2.50
CA PRO A 366 25.33 17.59 -2.52
C PRO A 366 26.52 17.37 -3.45
#